data_AF-A0A4R4NYN3-F1
#
_entry.id   AF-A0A4R4NYN3-F1
#
_cell.length_a   1.000
_cell.length_b   1.000
_cell.length_c   1.000
_cell.angle_alpha   90.00
_cell.angle_beta   90.00
_cell.angle_gamma   90.00
#
_symmetry.space_group_name_H-M   'P 1'
#
loop_
_entity.id
_entity.type
_entity.pdbx_description
1 polymer ?
#
loop_
_entity_poly.entity_id
_entity_poly.type
_entity_poly.pdbx_seq_one_letter_code
_entity_poly.pdbx_strand_id
1 'polypeptide(L)'
;MIEDLELRAVPGTDPTLLALATAQQAELAAIYGDDQPQVTLHPDIRFTLLLLDGAPAGCVGLQPVSPGLGEIKRMYVEPGSRGWGLSRILLDAVESHARSTGLTRLRLETGTHQHEAIALYTNHGYTPTPPY
;
A
#
# COMPACT_ATOMS: atom_id res chain seq x y z
N MET A 1 -8.39 23.24 1.75
CA MET A 1 -7.59 22.52 2.76
C MET A 1 -8.27 21.17 2.92
N ILE A 2 -7.50 20.08 3.03
CA ILE A 2 -8.05 18.82 3.53
C ILE A 2 -8.18 19.05 5.04
N GLU A 3 -9.40 19.17 5.55
CA GLU A 3 -9.62 19.55 6.95
C GLU A 3 -9.72 18.33 7.87
N ASP A 4 -10.03 17.14 7.34
CA ASP A 4 -10.08 15.91 8.13
C ASP A 4 -9.42 14.72 7.41
N LEU A 5 -8.22 14.37 7.86
CA LEU A 5 -7.47 13.19 7.41
C LEU A 5 -7.27 12.23 8.58
N GLU A 6 -7.70 10.98 8.40
CA GLU A 6 -7.59 9.93 9.40
C GLU A 6 -6.80 8.74 8.84
N LEU A 7 -5.91 8.17 9.67
CA LEU A 7 -5.29 6.88 9.41
C LEU A 7 -5.83 5.85 10.39
N ARG A 8 -6.33 4.73 9.87
CA ARG A 8 -6.98 3.68 10.69
C ARG A 8 -6.41 2.30 10.38
N ALA A 9 -5.92 1.62 11.42
CA ALA A 9 -5.50 0.23 11.30
C ALA A 9 -6.71 -0.70 11.20
N VAL A 10 -6.69 -1.63 10.25
CA VAL A 10 -7.79 -2.58 10.01
C VAL A 10 -7.27 -3.99 9.67
N PRO A 11 -8.06 -5.05 9.95
CA PRO A 11 -7.74 -6.40 9.48
C PRO A 11 -7.92 -6.53 7.96
N GLY A 12 -7.31 -7.58 7.37
CA GLY A 12 -7.44 -7.88 5.93
C GLY A 12 -8.86 -8.21 5.48
N THR A 13 -9.78 -8.46 6.40
CA THR A 13 -11.19 -8.78 6.16
C THR A 13 -12.11 -7.55 6.25
N ASP A 14 -11.57 -6.36 6.51
CA ASP A 14 -12.36 -5.14 6.60
C ASP A 14 -13.02 -4.82 5.23
N PRO A 15 -14.34 -4.58 5.18
CA PRO A 15 -15.05 -4.41 3.91
C PRO A 15 -14.62 -3.15 3.15
N THR A 16 -14.22 -2.09 3.84
CA THR A 16 -13.72 -0.85 3.21
C THR A 16 -12.38 -1.10 2.55
N LEU A 17 -11.49 -1.85 3.23
CA LEU A 17 -10.24 -2.31 2.63
C LEU A 17 -10.49 -3.19 1.40
N LEU A 18 -11.42 -4.15 1.49
CA LEU A 18 -11.72 -5.05 0.39
C LEU A 18 -12.23 -4.29 -0.85
N ALA A 19 -13.06 -3.27 -0.66
CA ALA A 19 -13.53 -2.41 -1.75
C ALA A 19 -12.36 -1.68 -2.45
N LEU A 20 -11.45 -1.08 -1.69
CA LEU A 20 -10.24 -0.43 -2.25
C LEU A 20 -9.32 -1.44 -2.95
N ALA A 21 -9.18 -2.64 -2.39
CA ALA A 21 -8.37 -3.71 -3.00
C ALA A 21 -8.99 -4.21 -4.32
N THR A 22 -10.32 -4.29 -4.40
CA THR A 22 -11.05 -4.59 -5.65
C THR A 22 -10.84 -3.48 -6.69
N ALA A 23 -10.95 -2.22 -6.30
CA ALA A 23 -10.70 -1.08 -7.21
C ALA A 23 -9.25 -1.08 -7.73
N GLN A 24 -8.27 -1.31 -6.85
CA GLN A 24 -6.87 -1.47 -7.23
C GLN A 24 -6.70 -2.62 -8.24
N GLN A 25 -7.31 -3.77 -7.98
CA GLN A 25 -7.18 -4.94 -8.86
C GLN A 25 -7.74 -4.67 -10.26
N ALA A 26 -8.85 -3.92 -10.35
CA ALA A 26 -9.42 -3.50 -11.63
C ALA A 26 -8.49 -2.54 -12.39
N GLU A 27 -7.87 -1.57 -11.73
CA GLU A 27 -6.88 -0.69 -12.37
C GLU A 27 -5.65 -1.45 -12.84
N LEU A 28 -5.13 -2.36 -12.02
CA LEU A 28 -4.02 -3.20 -12.44
C LEU A 28 -4.40 -4.06 -13.64
N ALA A 29 -5.61 -4.64 -13.67
CA ALA A 29 -6.08 -5.47 -14.77
C ALA A 29 -6.19 -4.66 -16.07
N ALA A 30 -6.60 -3.40 -16.00
CA ALA A 30 -6.62 -2.50 -17.16
C ALA A 30 -5.22 -2.21 -17.73
N ILE A 31 -4.16 -2.28 -16.91
CA ILE A 31 -2.78 -1.99 -17.32
C ILE A 31 -2.06 -3.26 -17.80
N TYR A 32 -2.22 -4.37 -17.06
CA TYR A 32 -1.42 -5.60 -17.24
C TYR A 32 -2.24 -6.80 -17.74
N GLY A 33 -3.55 -6.66 -17.90
CA GLY A 33 -4.47 -7.75 -18.20
C GLY A 33 -4.93 -8.50 -16.95
N ASP A 34 -5.89 -9.42 -17.16
CA ASP A 34 -6.56 -10.18 -16.10
C ASP A 34 -5.71 -11.33 -15.53
N ASP A 35 -4.64 -11.73 -16.23
CA ASP A 35 -3.74 -12.82 -15.81
C ASP A 35 -2.73 -12.34 -14.77
N GLN A 36 -3.23 -11.85 -13.64
CA GLN A 36 -2.39 -11.42 -12.52
C GLN A 36 -2.20 -12.52 -11.50
N PRO A 37 -0.98 -12.70 -10.98
CA PRO A 37 -0.71 -13.72 -9.99
C PRO A 37 -1.58 -13.50 -8.75
N GLN A 38 -2.28 -14.56 -8.34
CA GLN A 38 -2.99 -14.57 -7.07
C GLN A 38 -1.97 -14.66 -5.94
N VAL A 39 -1.84 -13.58 -5.18
CA VAL A 39 -0.94 -13.53 -4.03
C VAL A 39 -1.72 -13.82 -2.75
N THR A 40 -1.41 -14.95 -2.12
CA THR A 40 -1.89 -15.27 -0.78
C THR A 40 -1.27 -14.32 0.23
N LEU A 41 -2.10 -13.62 1.00
CA LEU A 41 -1.65 -12.74 2.07
C LEU A 41 -1.32 -13.55 3.32
N HIS A 42 -0.29 -13.13 4.05
CA HIS A 42 0.04 -13.69 5.35
C HIS A 42 -1.09 -13.37 6.35
N PRO A 43 -1.48 -14.29 7.25
CA PRO A 43 -2.55 -14.02 8.24
C PRO A 43 -2.24 -12.84 9.16
N ASP A 44 -0.96 -12.59 9.44
CA ASP A 44 -0.51 -11.46 10.27
C ASP A 44 -0.30 -10.16 9.50
N ILE A 45 -0.71 -10.06 8.23
CA ILE A 45 -0.72 -8.78 7.54
C ILE A 45 -1.57 -7.77 8.32
N ARG A 46 -1.11 -6.52 8.36
CA ARG A 46 -1.86 -5.39 8.92
C ARG A 46 -2.06 -4.35 7.85
N PHE A 47 -3.26 -3.79 7.79
CA PHE A 47 -3.59 -2.75 6.82
C PHE A 47 -3.83 -1.42 7.53
N THR A 48 -3.50 -0.34 6.84
CA THR A 48 -3.85 1.03 7.21
C THR A 48 -4.76 1.60 6.13
N LEU A 49 -5.94 2.06 6.51
CA LEU A 49 -6.81 2.89 5.69
C LEU A 49 -6.44 4.36 5.88
N LEU A 50 -6.54 5.13 4.80
CA LEU A 50 -6.56 6.58 4.85
C LEU A 50 -7.97 7.04 4.51
N LEU A 51 -8.58 7.82 5.39
CA LEU A 51 -9.87 8.46 5.18
C LEU A 51 -9.68 9.97 5.01
N LEU A 52 -10.45 10.55 4.10
CA LEU A 52 -10.60 11.99 3.90
C LEU A 52 -12.06 12.36 4.14
N ASP A 53 -12.33 13.28 5.05
CA ASP A 53 -13.68 13.72 5.41
C ASP A 53 -14.61 12.53 5.72
N GLY A 54 -14.07 11.51 6.39
CA GLY A 54 -14.75 10.26 6.75
C GLY A 54 -14.93 9.25 5.60
N ALA A 55 -14.54 9.59 4.36
CA ALA A 55 -14.61 8.70 3.21
C ALA A 55 -13.26 7.98 2.96
N PRO A 56 -13.25 6.70 2.57
CA PRO A 56 -12.00 6.00 2.25
C PRO A 56 -11.34 6.59 1.01
N ALA A 57 -10.07 6.96 1.12
CA ALA A 57 -9.30 7.55 0.03
C ALA A 57 -8.08 6.72 -0.36
N GLY A 58 -7.62 5.79 0.48
CA GLY A 58 -6.52 4.90 0.15
C GLY A 58 -6.25 3.85 1.21
N CYS A 59 -5.34 2.94 0.89
CA CYS A 59 -4.89 1.90 1.81
C CYS A 59 -3.45 1.47 1.54
N VAL A 60 -2.87 0.79 2.52
CA VAL A 60 -1.58 0.11 2.40
C VAL A 60 -1.52 -1.05 3.40
N GLY A 61 -0.89 -2.16 3.00
CA GLY A 61 -0.65 -3.33 3.84
C GLY A 61 0.83 -3.48 4.19
N LEU A 62 1.12 -3.92 5.41
CA LEU A 62 2.43 -4.37 5.86
C LEU A 62 2.34 -5.84 6.25
N GLN A 63 3.08 -6.67 5.53
CA GLN A 63 3.15 -8.10 5.73
C GLN A 63 4.50 -8.50 6.34
N PRO A 64 4.55 -9.23 7.47
CA PRO A 64 5.80 -9.85 7.92
C PRO A 64 6.24 -10.94 6.93
N VAL A 65 7.54 -11.02 6.66
CA VAL A 65 8.14 -12.04 5.76
C VAL A 65 9.06 -12.97 6.54
N SER A 66 9.95 -12.40 7.34
CA SER A 66 10.89 -13.12 8.21
C SER A 66 11.38 -12.17 9.31
N PRO A 67 12.12 -12.64 10.32
CA PRO A 67 12.63 -11.76 11.38
C PRO A 67 13.37 -10.55 10.81
N GLY A 68 12.85 -9.35 11.10
CA GLY A 68 13.43 -8.08 10.64
C GLY A 68 13.07 -7.65 9.22
N LEU A 69 12.33 -8.46 8.44
CA LEU A 69 11.90 -8.14 7.07
C LEU A 69 10.37 -8.09 6.95
N GLY A 70 9.87 -6.96 6.47
CA GLY A 70 8.49 -6.80 6.02
C GLY A 70 8.36 -6.54 4.53
N GLU A 71 7.15 -6.68 4.04
CA GLU A 71 6.77 -6.40 2.66
C GLU A 71 5.55 -5.48 2.62
N ILE A 72 5.68 -4.37 1.88
CA ILE A 72 4.55 -3.49 1.59
C ILE A 72 3.72 -4.15 0.50
N LYS A 73 2.41 -4.28 0.75
CA LYS A 73 1.45 -4.83 -0.20
C LYS A 73 0.25 -3.90 -0.35
N ARG A 74 -0.42 -3.99 -1.50
CA ARG A 74 -1.73 -3.35 -1.72
C ARG A 74 -1.74 -1.85 -1.37
N MET A 75 -0.69 -1.14 -1.77
CA MET A 75 -0.65 0.32 -1.62
C MET A 75 -1.49 0.96 -2.74
N TYR A 76 -2.51 1.72 -2.37
CA TYR A 76 -3.46 2.29 -3.31
C TYR A 76 -4.03 3.61 -2.81
N VAL A 77 -4.25 4.55 -3.72
CA VAL A 77 -5.01 5.77 -3.50
C VAL A 77 -6.06 5.83 -4.60
N GLU A 78 -7.32 6.03 -4.20
CA GLU A 78 -8.43 6.11 -5.15
C GLU A 78 -8.22 7.28 -6.14
N PRO A 79 -8.52 7.12 -7.44
CA PRO A 79 -8.23 8.13 -8.46
C PRO A 79 -8.71 9.54 -8.13
N GLY A 80 -9.90 9.68 -7.54
CA GLY A 80 -10.46 10.99 -7.15
C GLY A 80 -9.67 11.72 -6.06
N SER A 81 -8.80 11.01 -5.35
CA SER A 81 -8.02 11.52 -4.21
C SER A 81 -6.52 11.63 -4.52
N ARG A 82 -6.10 11.38 -5.77
CA ARG A 82 -4.69 11.50 -6.20
C ARG A 82 -4.26 12.95 -6.41
N GLY A 83 -2.95 13.19 -6.39
CA GLY A 83 -2.35 14.52 -6.56
C GLY A 83 -2.22 15.33 -5.26
N TRP A 84 -2.68 14.81 -4.13
CA TRP A 84 -2.66 15.48 -2.82
C TRP A 84 -1.59 14.94 -1.86
N GLY A 85 -0.67 14.11 -2.35
CA GLY A 85 0.41 13.54 -1.53
C GLY A 85 0.00 12.41 -0.59
N LEU A 86 -1.22 11.86 -0.71
CA LEU A 86 -1.76 10.83 0.20
C LEU A 86 -0.94 9.53 0.22
N SER A 87 -0.33 9.16 -0.91
CA SER A 87 0.54 7.99 -0.98
C SER A 87 1.77 8.13 -0.09
N ARG A 88 2.36 9.33 0.00
CA ARG A 88 3.45 9.63 0.95
C ARG A 88 3.02 9.40 2.39
N ILE A 89 1.83 9.87 2.75
CA ILE A 89 1.26 9.71 4.10
C ILE A 89 1.08 8.23 4.45
N LEU A 90 0.53 7.44 3.52
CA LEU A 90 0.38 5.99 3.69
C LEU A 90 1.74 5.28 3.85
N LEU A 91 2.74 5.65 3.04
CA LEU A 91 4.08 5.07 3.10
C LEU A 91 4.76 5.39 4.43
N ASP A 92 4.73 6.65 4.86
CA ASP A 92 5.30 7.09 6.14
C ASP A 92 4.65 6.35 7.32
N ALA A 93 3.33 6.13 7.26
CA ALA A 93 2.60 5.37 8.27
C ALA A 93 3.05 3.91 8.34
N VAL A 94 3.19 3.25 7.19
CA VAL A 94 3.64 1.84 7.14
C VAL A 94 5.10 1.68 7.56
N GLU A 95 5.98 2.59 7.15
CA GLU A 95 7.37 2.57 7.61
C GLU A 95 7.47 2.79 9.12
N SER A 96 6.66 3.70 9.67
CA SER A 96 6.60 3.93 11.11
C SER A 96 6.08 2.69 11.86
N HIS A 97 5.05 2.03 11.32
CA HIS A 97 4.55 0.78 11.87
C HIS A 97 5.60 -0.34 11.80
N ALA A 98 6.33 -0.45 10.69
CA ALA A 98 7.41 -1.42 10.52
C ALA A 98 8.52 -1.22 11.57
N ARG A 99 8.97 0.02 11.79
CA ARG A 99 9.95 0.33 12.84
C ARG A 99 9.43 -0.04 14.22
N SER A 100 8.17 0.28 14.53
CA SER A 100 7.55 -0.02 15.83
C SER A 100 7.43 -1.52 16.13
N THR A 101 7.45 -2.36 15.09
CA THR A 101 7.33 -3.82 15.19
C THR A 101 8.69 -4.53 15.06
N GLY A 102 9.80 -3.79 15.06
CA GLY A 102 11.15 -4.35 15.00
C GLY A 102 11.61 -4.77 13.59
N LEU A 103 10.87 -4.38 12.55
CA LEU A 103 11.32 -4.58 11.17
C LEU A 103 12.42 -3.57 10.85
N THR A 104 13.49 -4.07 10.26
CA THR A 104 14.69 -3.27 9.90
C THR A 104 14.83 -3.09 8.39
N ARG A 105 14.07 -3.86 7.60
CA ARG A 105 14.03 -3.80 6.15
C ARG A 105 12.61 -3.94 5.65
N LEU A 106 12.30 -3.21 4.59
CA LEU A 106 11.08 -3.35 3.83
C LEU A 106 11.41 -3.66 2.38
N ARG A 107 10.60 -4.50 1.76
CA ARG A 107 10.57 -4.71 0.31
C ARG A 107 9.16 -4.47 -0.22
N LEU A 108 9.03 -4.40 -1.53
CA LEU A 108 7.75 -4.30 -2.22
C LEU A 108 7.92 -4.75 -3.67
N GLU A 109 6.79 -5.02 -4.31
CA GLU A 109 6.72 -5.23 -5.75
C GLU A 109 5.90 -4.09 -6.38
N THR A 110 6.38 -3.57 -7.50
CA THR A 110 5.64 -2.61 -8.32
C THR A 110 5.85 -2.97 -9.78
N GLY A 111 4.78 -2.91 -10.58
CA GLY A 111 4.88 -3.17 -12.01
C GLY A 111 5.60 -2.03 -12.75
N THR A 112 6.24 -2.34 -13.87
CA THR A 112 7.09 -1.40 -14.63
C THR A 112 6.32 -0.19 -15.18
N HIS A 113 5.07 -0.38 -15.62
CA HIS A 113 4.18 0.71 -16.06
C HIS A 113 3.62 1.59 -14.93
N GLN A 114 3.86 1.27 -13.65
CA GLN A 114 3.42 2.10 -12.51
C GLN A 114 4.47 3.17 -12.17
N HIS A 115 4.73 4.08 -13.11
CA HIS A 115 5.82 5.06 -13.01
C HIS A 115 5.71 5.96 -11.76
N GLU A 116 4.49 6.35 -11.37
CA GLU A 116 4.26 7.17 -10.17
C GLU A 116 4.64 6.43 -8.89
N ALA A 117 4.34 5.13 -8.80
CA ALA A 117 4.72 4.30 -7.66
C ALA A 117 6.24 4.12 -7.59
N ILE A 118 6.89 3.84 -8.73
CA ILE A 118 8.36 3.77 -8.82
C ILE A 118 8.99 5.08 -8.34
N ALA A 119 8.50 6.23 -8.82
CA ALA A 119 8.99 7.54 -8.42
C ALA A 119 8.77 7.81 -6.92
N LEU A 120 7.61 7.43 -6.37
CA LEU A 120 7.33 7.54 -4.94
C LEU A 120 8.37 6.76 -4.11
N TYR A 121 8.55 5.48 -4.40
CA TYR A 121 9.44 4.62 -3.62
C TYR A 121 10.91 5.03 -3.73
N THR A 122 11.37 5.34 -4.94
CA THR A 122 12.75 5.82 -5.15
C THR A 122 13.02 7.15 -4.44
N ASN A 123 12.06 8.07 -4.44
CA ASN A 123 12.15 9.32 -3.67
C ASN A 123 12.12 9.10 -2.14
N HIS A 124 11.60 7.96 -1.68
CA HIS A 124 11.64 7.52 -0.29
C HIS A 124 12.89 6.68 0.05
N GLY A 125 13.83 6.54 -0.88
CA GLY A 125 15.09 5.82 -0.65
C GLY A 125 15.02 4.31 -0.89
N TYR A 126 13.93 3.79 -1.45
CA TYR A 126 13.89 2.41 -1.93
C TYR A 126 14.75 2.26 -3.18
N THR A 127 15.50 1.16 -3.26
CA THR A 127 16.38 0.85 -4.39
C THR A 127 15.87 -0.36 -5.15
N PRO A 128 15.90 -0.37 -6.50
CA PRO A 128 15.54 -1.55 -7.29
C PRO A 128 16.38 -2.77 -6.93
N THR A 129 15.76 -3.96 -6.98
CA THR A 129 16.42 -5.26 -6.80
C THR A 129 15.97 -6.23 -7.90
N PRO A 130 16.65 -7.37 -8.08
CA PRO A 130 16.06 -8.48 -8.80
C PRO A 130 14.72 -8.91 -8.15
N PRO A 131 13.81 -9.54 -8.92
CA PRO A 131 12.62 -10.19 -8.38
C PRO A 131 12.99 -11.23 -7.32
N TYR A 132 12.06 -11.49 -6.38
CA TYR A 132 12.24 -12.42 -5.26
C TYR A 132 11.20 -13.53 -5.23
#